data_AF-A0AAV4JG90-F1
#
_entry.id   AF-A0AAV4JG90-F1
#
_cell.length_a   1.000
_cell.length_b   1.000
_cell.length_c   1.000
_cell.angle_alpha   90.00
_cell.angle_beta   90.00
_cell.angle_gamma   90.00
#
_symmetry.space_group_name_H-M   'P 1'
#
loop_
_entity.id
_entity.type
_entity.pdbx_description
1 polymer ?
#
loop_
_entity_poly.entity_id
_entity_poly.type
_entity_poly.pdbx_seq_one_letter_code
_entity_poly.pdbx_strand_id
1 'polypeptide(L)'
;MEQYNFAAKEVKVSIKKDKESFTKTLAEKAEKAATAGHIKILYQTTKTLEGKYTRSEMPVKDAGGKAIFEKDAQAARWIEHFTSLLNRPPPTNPPEILEARKDLPINCDTPS
;
A
#
# COMPACT_ATOMS: atom_id res chain seq x y z
N MET A 1 -41.33 26.54 -16.21
CA MET A 1 -40.86 25.13 -16.22
C MET A 1 -39.67 24.92 -17.15
N GLU A 2 -39.61 25.56 -18.33
CA GLU A 2 -38.49 25.38 -19.28
C GLU A 2 -37.11 25.82 -18.76
N GLN A 3 -37.02 26.97 -18.07
CA GLN A 3 -35.75 27.43 -17.48
C GLN A 3 -35.18 26.45 -16.44
N TYR A 4 -36.04 25.81 -15.65
CA TYR A 4 -35.64 24.80 -14.67
C TYR A 4 -35.06 23.54 -15.33
N ASN A 5 -35.67 23.09 -16.44
CA ASN A 5 -35.20 21.93 -17.18
C ASN A 5 -33.85 22.20 -17.88
N PHE A 6 -33.65 23.40 -18.40
CA PHE A 6 -32.39 23.82 -19.00
C PHE A 6 -31.26 23.87 -17.95
N ALA A 7 -31.50 24.55 -16.83
CA ALA A 7 -30.53 24.62 -15.72
C ALA A 7 -30.19 23.22 -15.18
N ALA A 8 -31.17 22.33 -15.00
CA ALA A 8 -30.92 20.96 -14.55
C ALA A 8 -30.07 20.15 -15.54
N LYS A 9 -30.19 20.41 -16.86
CA LYS A 9 -29.36 19.79 -17.88
C LYS A 9 -27.92 20.30 -17.82
N GLU A 10 -27.72 21.61 -17.68
CA GLU A 10 -26.39 22.21 -17.53
C GLU A 10 -25.66 21.70 -16.29
N VAL A 11 -26.34 21.60 -15.15
CA VAL A 11 -25.77 21.05 -13.91
C VAL A 11 -25.27 19.61 -14.13
N LYS A 12 -26.05 18.75 -14.79
CA LYS A 12 -25.64 17.37 -15.07
C LYS A 12 -24.40 17.30 -15.96
N VAL A 13 -24.32 18.15 -16.99
CA VAL A 13 -23.16 18.22 -17.88
C VAL A 13 -21.92 18.72 -17.13
N SER A 14 -22.08 19.75 -16.28
CA SER A 14 -21.01 20.28 -15.45
C SER A 14 -20.46 19.23 -14.47
N ILE A 15 -21.33 18.53 -13.73
CA ILE A 15 -20.94 17.45 -12.81
C ILE A 15 -20.17 16.34 -13.53
N LYS A 16 -20.62 15.96 -14.74
CA LYS A 16 -19.91 14.96 -15.54
C LYS A 16 -18.50 15.42 -15.91
N LYS A 17 -18.37 16.67 -16.39
CA LYS A 17 -17.08 17.28 -16.74
C LYS A 17 -16.15 17.37 -15.54
N ASP A 18 -16.67 17.74 -14.37
CA ASP A 18 -15.89 17.86 -13.14
C ASP A 18 -15.38 16.49 -12.65
N LYS A 19 -16.22 15.45 -12.75
CA LYS A 19 -15.79 14.09 -12.47
C LYS A 19 -14.68 13.63 -13.42
N GLU A 20 -14.84 13.90 -14.72
CA GLU A 20 -13.84 13.55 -15.74
C GLU A 20 -12.51 14.29 -15.49
N SER A 21 -12.55 15.60 -15.21
CA SER A 21 -11.34 16.38 -14.89
C SER A 21 -10.66 15.89 -13.61
N PHE A 22 -11.42 15.59 -12.57
CA PHE A 22 -10.88 15.01 -11.32
C PHE A 22 -10.17 13.68 -11.59
N THR A 23 -10.82 12.73 -12.28
CA THR A 23 -10.20 11.43 -12.59
C THR A 23 -8.92 11.57 -13.43
N LYS A 24 -8.92 12.47 -14.43
CA LYS A 24 -7.76 12.75 -15.27
C LYS A 24 -6.58 13.30 -14.48
N THR A 25 -6.81 14.30 -13.63
CA THR A 25 -5.73 14.90 -12.82
C THR A 25 -5.11 13.89 -11.84
N LEU A 26 -5.91 12.99 -11.26
CA LEU A 26 -5.39 11.88 -10.45
C LEU A 26 -4.56 10.89 -11.26
N ALA A 27 -4.99 10.53 -12.47
CA ALA A 27 -4.22 9.63 -13.34
C ALA A 27 -2.86 10.23 -13.71
N GLU A 28 -2.81 11.50 -14.09
CA GLU A 28 -1.56 12.23 -14.39
C GLU A 28 -0.62 12.28 -13.17
N LYS A 29 -1.18 12.46 -11.96
CA LYS A 29 -0.41 12.43 -10.72
C LYS A 29 0.17 11.04 -10.44
N ALA A 30 -0.60 9.98 -10.70
CA ALA A 30 -0.15 8.60 -10.54
C ALA A 30 1.01 8.30 -11.51
N GLU A 31 0.89 8.71 -12.77
CA GLU A 31 1.94 8.53 -13.79
C GLU A 31 3.25 9.23 -13.37
N LYS A 32 3.17 10.50 -12.96
CA LYS A 32 4.33 11.25 -12.46
C LYS A 32 4.96 10.62 -11.21
N ALA A 33 4.14 10.07 -10.32
CA ALA A 33 4.63 9.38 -9.14
C ALA A 33 5.35 8.06 -9.50
N ALA A 34 4.86 7.33 -10.51
CA ALA A 34 5.49 6.11 -10.99
C ALA A 34 6.85 6.40 -11.64
N THR A 35 6.93 7.41 -12.51
CA THR A 35 8.19 7.79 -13.17
C THR A 35 9.24 8.31 -12.20
N ALA A 36 8.83 9.01 -11.13
CA ALA A 36 9.73 9.48 -10.08
C ALA A 36 10.06 8.41 -9.02
N GLY A 37 9.50 7.20 -9.09
CA GLY A 37 9.71 6.15 -8.08
C GLY A 37 9.04 6.44 -6.72
N HIS A 38 8.08 7.37 -6.67
CA HIS A 38 7.33 7.71 -5.45
C HIS A 38 6.19 6.71 -5.19
N ILE A 39 6.56 5.48 -4.84
CA ILE A 39 5.65 4.34 -4.66
C ILE A 39 4.51 4.63 -3.68
N LYS A 40 4.79 5.34 -2.57
CA LYS A 40 3.77 5.72 -1.58
C LYS A 40 2.68 6.61 -2.18
N ILE A 41 3.07 7.61 -2.97
CA ILE A 41 2.13 8.54 -3.62
C ILE A 41 1.34 7.82 -4.70
N LEU A 42 1.99 6.98 -5.49
CA LEU A 42 1.35 6.13 -6.49
C LEU A 42 0.24 5.28 -5.86
N TYR A 43 0.56 4.53 -4.79
CA TYR A 43 -0.41 3.70 -4.07
C TYR A 43 -1.61 4.48 -3.52
N GLN A 44 -1.37 5.64 -2.89
CA GLN A 44 -2.47 6.46 -2.35
C GLN A 44 -3.37 7.02 -3.45
N THR A 45 -2.77 7.43 -4.58
CA THR A 45 -3.48 8.01 -5.72
C THR A 45 -4.33 6.95 -6.44
N THR A 46 -3.78 5.74 -6.66
CA THR A 46 -4.54 4.62 -7.24
C THR A 46 -5.66 4.14 -6.33
N LYS A 47 -5.44 4.09 -5.02
CA LYS A 47 -6.50 3.79 -4.03
C LYS A 47 -7.63 4.81 -4.04
N THR A 48 -7.31 6.09 -4.28
CA THR A 48 -8.32 7.15 -4.43
C THR A 48 -9.12 6.97 -5.72
N LEU A 49 -8.48 6.54 -6.82
CA LEU A 49 -9.13 6.24 -8.10
C LEU A 49 -10.02 4.99 -8.07
N GLU A 50 -9.70 3.97 -7.26
CA GLU A 50 -10.51 2.75 -7.18
C GLU A 50 -11.94 3.02 -6.67
N GLY A 51 -12.19 4.16 -6.00
CA GLY A 51 -13.52 4.56 -5.55
C GLY A 51 -14.12 3.67 -4.46
N LYS A 52 -13.51 2.52 -4.18
CA LYS A 52 -13.76 1.70 -2.99
C LYS A 52 -13.10 2.36 -1.79
N TYR A 53 -13.73 3.39 -1.26
CA TYR A 53 -13.40 3.87 0.08
C TYR A 53 -13.93 2.85 1.11
N THR A 54 -13.28 1.69 1.21
CA THR A 54 -13.22 1.00 2.48
C THR A 54 -12.13 1.73 3.26
N ARG A 55 -12.51 2.39 4.34
CA ARG A 55 -11.58 2.96 5.31
C ARG A 55 -10.78 1.80 5.90
N SER A 56 -9.75 1.36 5.19
CA SER A 56 -8.89 0.25 5.58
C SER A 56 -7.84 0.70 6.60
N GLU A 57 -8.13 1.76 7.35
CA GLU A 57 -7.47 2.04 8.63
C GLU A 57 -7.89 0.92 9.59
N MET A 58 -7.49 -0.32 9.28
CA MET A 58 -7.48 -1.40 10.23
C MET A 58 -6.50 -0.93 11.29
N PRO A 59 -6.98 -0.58 12.49
CA PRO A 59 -6.12 -0.09 13.54
C PRO A 59 -5.10 -1.19 13.85
N VAL A 60 -3.86 -0.81 14.12
CA VAL A 60 -2.85 -1.78 14.59
C VAL A 60 -3.43 -2.46 15.83
N LYS A 61 -3.38 -3.80 15.88
CA LYS A 61 -3.88 -4.54 17.02
C LYS A 61 -2.80 -4.72 18.07
N ASP A 62 -3.17 -4.60 19.34
CA ASP A 62 -2.33 -5.01 20.45
C ASP A 62 -2.14 -6.55 20.47
N ALA A 63 -1.32 -7.04 21.40
CA ALA A 63 -1.09 -8.48 21.55
C ALA A 63 -2.36 -9.28 21.88
N GLY A 64 -3.38 -8.64 22.47
CA GLY A 64 -4.69 -9.23 22.77
C GLY A 64 -5.70 -9.10 21.63
N GLY A 65 -5.32 -8.52 20.49
CA GLY A 65 -6.19 -8.35 19.32
C GLY A 65 -7.09 -7.11 19.34
N LYS A 66 -6.95 -6.22 20.33
CA LYS A 66 -7.71 -4.97 20.42
C LYS A 66 -7.08 -3.89 19.56
N ALA A 67 -7.93 -3.13 18.87
CA ALA A 67 -7.52 -2.02 18.03
C ALA A 67 -6.88 -0.85 18.82
N ILE A 68 -5.72 -0.38 18.35
CA ILE A 68 -5.01 0.80 18.85
C ILE A 68 -5.23 1.96 17.86
N PHE A 69 -5.78 3.08 18.35
CA PHE A 69 -6.10 4.25 17.52
C PHE A 69 -5.09 5.40 17.65
N GLU A 70 -4.37 5.47 18.76
CA GLU A 70 -3.39 6.53 19.04
C GLU A 70 -2.03 6.23 18.40
N LYS A 71 -1.43 7.21 17.73
CA LYS A 71 -0.17 7.03 16.98
C LYS A 71 0.99 6.58 17.86
N ASP A 72 1.13 7.16 19.04
CA ASP A 72 2.23 6.86 19.96
C ASP A 72 2.09 5.43 20.50
N ALA A 73 0.87 5.01 20.82
CA ALA A 73 0.59 3.64 21.21
C ALA A 73 0.81 2.63 20.07
N GLN A 74 0.51 3.00 18.82
CA GLN A 74 0.85 2.17 17.66
C GLN A 74 2.36 2.03 17.50
N ALA A 75 3.13 3.12 17.65
CA ALA A 75 4.58 3.09 17.58
C ALA A 75 5.19 2.21 18.69
N ALA A 76 4.69 2.33 19.92
CA ALA A 76 5.11 1.47 21.03
C ALA A 76 4.84 -0.01 20.73
N ARG A 77 3.67 -0.33 20.16
CA ARG A 77 3.31 -1.69 19.75
C ARG A 77 4.22 -2.24 18.65
N TRP A 78 4.61 -1.42 17.67
CA TRP A 78 5.58 -1.80 16.65
C TRP A 78 6.94 -2.13 17.26
N ILE A 79 7.42 -1.28 18.18
CA ILE A 79 8.69 -1.50 18.89
C ILE A 79 8.63 -2.85 19.63
N GLU A 80 7.63 -3.06 20.47
CA GLU A 80 7.44 -4.31 21.21
C GLU A 80 7.47 -5.55 20.30
N HIS A 81 6.69 -5.53 19.20
CA HIS A 81 6.61 -6.66 18.27
C HIS A 81 7.95 -6.99 17.63
N PHE A 82 8.63 -5.97 17.08
CA PHE A 82 9.92 -6.18 16.40
C PHE A 82 11.05 -6.50 17.37
N THR A 83 11.05 -5.90 18.57
CA THR A 83 12.03 -6.25 19.61
C THR A 83 11.92 -7.72 19.99
N SER A 84 10.71 -8.24 20.19
CA SER A 84 10.51 -9.67 20.50
C SER A 84 10.88 -10.58 19.33
N LEU A 85 10.62 -10.16 18.09
CA LEU A 85 10.81 -11.01 16.90
C LEU A 85 12.27 -11.07 16.45
N LEU A 86 12.95 -9.93 16.44
CA LEU A 86 14.29 -9.78 15.84
C LEU A 86 15.43 -9.97 16.84
N ASN A 87 15.21 -9.71 18.14
CA ASN A 87 16.24 -9.84 19.16
C ASN A 87 16.21 -11.20 19.87
N ARG A 88 16.12 -12.29 19.10
CA ARG A 88 16.20 -13.64 19.67
C ARG A 88 17.63 -13.90 20.17
N PRO A 89 17.82 -14.48 21.38
CA PRO A 89 19.15 -14.87 21.83
C PRO A 89 19.78 -15.88 20.85
N PRO A 90 21.12 -15.94 20.78
CA PRO A 90 21.83 -16.95 20.01
C PRO A 90 21.31 -18.35 20.38
N PRO A 91 21.11 -19.25 19.40
CA PRO A 91 20.68 -20.61 19.70
C PRO A 91 21.68 -21.28 20.66
N THR A 92 21.17 -22.00 21.65
CA THR A 92 22.01 -22.68 22.67
C THR A 92 22.92 -23.73 22.05
N ASN A 93 22.49 -24.34 20.96
CA ASN A 93 23.29 -25.28 20.20
C ASN A 93 23.86 -24.57 18.98
N PRO A 94 25.16 -24.74 18.67
CA PRO A 94 25.69 -24.28 17.40
C PRO A 94 24.91 -24.91 16.24
N PRO A 95 24.65 -24.17 15.15
CA PRO A 95 24.01 -24.76 13.98
C PRO A 95 24.88 -25.91 13.47
N GLU A 96 24.27 -27.08 13.29
CA GLU A 96 24.90 -28.21 12.61
C GLU A 96 24.92 -27.89 11.11
N ILE A 97 25.94 -27.13 10.69
CA ILE A 97 26.18 -26.80 9.28
C ILE A 97 26.80 -28.04 8.65
N LEU A 98 25.96 -28.87 8.02
CA LEU A 98 26.45 -29.92 7.14
C LEU A 98 27.28 -29.27 6.03
N GLU A 99 28.41 -29.88 5.67
CA GLU A 99 29.20 -29.42 4.53
C GLU A 99 28.30 -29.26 3.31
N ALA A 100 28.52 -28.17 2.56
CA ALA A 100 27.81 -27.94 1.33
C ALA A 100 27.94 -29.21 0.46
N ARG A 101 26.82 -29.76 -0.01
CA ARG A 101 26.89 -30.78 -1.06
C ARG A 101 27.67 -30.15 -2.20
N LYS A 102 28.66 -30.90 -2.74
CA LYS A 102 29.45 -30.49 -3.91
C LYS A 102 28.56 -29.78 -4.92
N ASP A 103 29.05 -28.65 -5.44
CA ASP A 103 28.33 -27.86 -6.43
C ASP A 103 27.79 -28.77 -7.52
N LEU A 104 26.47 -28.76 -7.69
CA LEU A 104 25.83 -29.50 -8.76
C LEU A 104 26.28 -28.85 -10.08
N PRO A 105 26.55 -29.64 -11.14
CA PRO A 105 26.83 -29.10 -12.46
C PRO A 105 25.54 -28.50 -13.04
N ILE A 106 25.20 -27.30 -12.59
CA ILE A 106 24.06 -26.53 -13.05
C ILE A 106 24.55 -25.67 -14.21
N ASN A 107 23.95 -25.86 -15.38
CA ASN A 107 24.20 -24.99 -16.51
C ASN A 107 23.53 -23.63 -16.25
N CYS A 108 24.35 -22.62 -15.96
CA CYS A 108 23.92 -21.23 -15.74
C CYS A 108 23.99 -20.40 -17.03
N ASP A 109 24.27 -21.01 -18.17
CA ASP A 109 24.26 -20.31 -19.45
C ASP A 109 22.83 -19.86 -19.77
N THR A 110 22.73 -18.67 -20.37
CA THR A 110 21.46 -18.17 -20.91
C THR A 110 20.91 -19.15 -21.93
N PRO A 111 19.67 -19.64 -21.78
CA PRO A 111 19.07 -20.54 -22.75
C PRO A 111 18.96 -19.84 -24.10
N SER A 112 19.35 -20.55 -25.16
CA SER A 112 19.26 -20.08 -26.55
C SER A 112 17.83 -20.12 -27.10
#